data_AF-A0A3M1F623-F1
#
_entry.id   AF-A0A3M1F623-F1
#
_cell.length_a   1.000
_cell.length_b   1.000
_cell.length_c   1.000
_cell.angle_alpha   90.00
_cell.angle_beta   90.00
_cell.angle_gamma   90.00
#
_symmetry.space_group_name_H-M   'P 1'
#
loop_
_entity.id
_entity.type
_entity.pdbx_description
1 polymer ?
#
loop_
_entity_poly.entity_id
_entity_poly.type
_entity_poly.pdbx_seq_one_letter_code
_entity_poly.pdbx_strand_id
1 'polypeptide(L)'
;MNTLFKFFIQVWVLWGVAAAVAVPRILSVGQRLRPVEDRSQQRAQRNVLRPTWTTVFALLLAASFAYPLWGLPARLDQRFPGWRPAFGTLNGLDFMRQGVYFWPDGNNPIELAYDWEAIQWLLKNTEGNLVIAESATLEYYRAGGSRVASTTGLSGLNGMHEGEQRYGDEVGQRNALLSELWNTPDPARMEQLIRELGIDLIYVGQLERHEHPAAVERLRTLAERGVLVQVYSNPKVIIYGVPDRLVLTEAGTLAPAPG
;
A
#
# COMPACT_ATOMS: atom_id res chain seq x y z
N MET A 1 -10.25 9.92 -12.76
CA MET A 1 -10.02 9.01 -13.92
C MET A 1 -10.15 9.73 -15.27
N ASN A 2 -9.12 9.65 -16.14
CA ASN A 2 -9.14 10.21 -17.49
C ASN A 2 -9.74 9.23 -18.54
N THR A 3 -10.04 9.71 -19.75
CA THR A 3 -10.60 8.92 -20.86
C THR A 3 -9.69 7.78 -21.30
N LEU A 4 -8.38 7.97 -21.20
CA LEU A 4 -7.38 6.96 -21.55
C LEU A 4 -7.58 5.69 -20.70
N PHE A 5 -7.74 5.83 -19.39
CA PHE A 5 -7.97 4.70 -18.49
C PHE A 5 -9.31 3.98 -18.76
N LYS A 6 -10.39 4.75 -19.00
CA LYS A 6 -11.74 4.20 -19.26
C LYS A 6 -11.80 3.32 -20.51
N PHE A 7 -11.11 3.70 -21.57
CA PHE A 7 -11.10 2.91 -22.81
C PHE A 7 -10.04 1.80 -22.76
N PHE A 8 -8.86 2.06 -22.20
CA PHE A 8 -7.80 1.06 -22.15
C PHE A 8 -8.20 -0.18 -21.37
N ILE A 9 -8.96 -0.06 -20.28
CA ILE A 9 -9.40 -1.25 -19.53
C ILE A 9 -10.25 -2.20 -20.39
N GLN A 10 -11.14 -1.64 -21.22
CA GLN A 10 -11.96 -2.42 -22.16
C GLN A 10 -11.09 -3.09 -23.23
N VAL A 11 -10.09 -2.37 -23.74
CA VAL A 11 -9.12 -2.93 -24.69
C VAL A 11 -8.36 -4.09 -24.06
N TRP A 12 -7.85 -3.96 -22.84
CA TRP A 12 -7.12 -5.03 -22.15
C TRP A 12 -7.99 -6.27 -21.92
N VAL A 13 -9.26 -6.11 -21.54
CA VAL A 13 -10.19 -7.24 -21.37
C VAL A 13 -10.42 -7.96 -22.70
N LEU A 14 -10.70 -7.22 -23.78
CA LEU A 14 -10.90 -7.80 -25.11
C LEU A 14 -9.63 -8.53 -25.60
N TRP A 15 -8.46 -7.95 -25.38
CA TRP A 15 -7.18 -8.57 -25.72
C TRP A 15 -6.90 -9.82 -24.88
N GLY A 16 -7.28 -9.83 -23.60
CA GLY A 16 -7.18 -11.02 -22.73
C GLY A 16 -8.02 -12.18 -23.26
N VAL A 17 -9.28 -11.93 -23.63
CA VAL A 17 -10.16 -12.93 -24.24
C VAL A 17 -9.60 -13.41 -25.58
N ALA A 18 -9.14 -12.49 -26.43
CA ALA A 18 -8.52 -12.83 -27.71
C ALA A 18 -7.27 -13.69 -27.52
N ALA A 19 -6.41 -13.36 -26.55
CA ALA A 19 -5.20 -14.10 -26.24
C ALA A 19 -5.51 -15.52 -25.74
N ALA A 20 -6.54 -15.71 -24.90
CA ALA A 20 -6.97 -17.03 -24.43
C ALA A 20 -7.35 -17.99 -25.58
N VAL A 21 -7.89 -17.45 -26.67
CA VAL A 21 -8.21 -18.22 -27.89
C VAL A 21 -6.99 -18.37 -28.81
N ALA A 22 -6.20 -17.32 -28.96
CA ALA A 22 -5.09 -17.27 -29.92
C ALA A 22 -3.87 -18.09 -29.46
N VAL A 23 -3.48 -18.00 -28.19
CA VAL A 23 -2.25 -18.62 -27.66
C VAL A 23 -2.26 -20.15 -27.80
N PRO A 24 -3.29 -20.90 -27.38
CA PRO A 24 -3.31 -22.35 -27.55
C PRO A 24 -3.28 -22.78 -29.03
N ARG A 25 -3.88 -21.98 -29.92
CA ARG A 25 -3.84 -22.23 -31.37
C ARG A 25 -2.49 -21.95 -31.99
N ILE A 26 -1.70 -21.04 -31.43
CA ILE A 26 -0.31 -20.80 -31.83
C ILE A 26 0.59 -21.93 -31.31
N LEU A 27 0.40 -22.36 -30.05
CA LEU A 27 1.25 -23.36 -29.39
C LEU A 27 0.97 -24.81 -29.83
N SER A 28 -0.30 -25.18 -30.07
CA SER A 28 -0.69 -26.55 -30.52
C SER A 28 -0.23 -26.90 -31.94
N VAL A 29 0.40 -25.96 -32.64
CA VAL A 29 0.93 -26.15 -34.01
C VAL A 29 2.17 -27.03 -34.02
N GLY A 30 2.92 -27.13 -32.92
CA GLY A 30 4.04 -28.07 -32.80
C GLY A 30 3.63 -29.55 -32.73
N GLN A 31 2.36 -29.85 -32.44
CA GLN A 31 1.86 -31.21 -32.22
C GLN A 31 1.05 -31.79 -33.40
N ARG A 32 0.84 -31.01 -34.48
CA ARG A 32 0.12 -31.48 -35.69
C ARG A 32 1.06 -31.75 -36.86
N LEU A 33 2.11 -32.53 -36.62
CA LEU A 33 2.79 -33.27 -37.68
C LEU A 33 1.95 -34.52 -38.01
N ARG A 34 0.78 -34.33 -38.63
CA ARG A 34 0.11 -35.42 -39.36
C ARG A 34 0.46 -35.26 -40.84
N PRO A 35 1.04 -36.28 -41.49
CA PRO A 35 1.24 -36.25 -42.93
C PRO A 35 -0.15 -36.33 -43.57
N VAL A 36 -0.57 -35.27 -44.27
CA VAL A 36 -1.75 -35.30 -45.12
C VAL A 36 -1.38 -34.68 -46.46
N GLU A 37 -1.25 -35.58 -47.43
CA GLU A 37 -1.04 -35.37 -48.86
C GLU A 37 -2.02 -34.35 -49.45
N ASP A 38 -1.53 -33.65 -50.47
CA ASP A 38 -2.20 -32.83 -51.47
C ASP A 38 -3.03 -31.59 -51.07
N ARG A 39 -2.42 -30.43 -51.34
CA ARG A 39 -3.01 -29.23 -51.99
C ARG A 39 -1.95 -28.12 -52.11
N SER A 40 -1.33 -28.05 -53.28
CA SER A 40 -0.17 -27.24 -53.65
C SER A 40 -0.54 -25.78 -53.96
N GLN A 41 0.35 -24.85 -53.61
CA GLN A 41 0.31 -23.38 -53.78
C GLN A 41 -0.26 -22.55 -52.61
N GLN A 42 -1.51 -22.72 -52.16
CA GLN A 42 -2.02 -21.97 -50.98
C GLN A 42 -1.36 -22.38 -49.64
N ARG A 43 -0.76 -23.58 -49.59
CA ARG A 43 0.03 -24.08 -48.44
C ARG A 43 1.42 -23.43 -48.34
N ALA A 44 2.06 -23.06 -49.46
CA ALA A 44 3.47 -22.63 -49.46
C ALA A 44 3.67 -21.25 -48.80
N GLN A 45 2.84 -20.24 -49.13
CA GLN A 45 2.86 -18.95 -48.44
C GLN A 45 2.50 -19.07 -46.96
N ARG A 46 1.53 -19.93 -46.64
CA ARG A 46 1.11 -20.22 -45.26
C ARG A 46 2.20 -20.95 -44.45
N ASN A 47 3.17 -21.60 -45.10
CA ASN A 47 4.27 -22.33 -44.46
C ASN A 47 5.45 -21.43 -44.07
N VAL A 48 5.65 -20.26 -44.70
CA VAL A 48 6.74 -19.31 -44.35
C VAL A 48 6.25 -18.17 -43.46
N LEU A 49 5.06 -17.62 -43.73
CA LEU A 49 4.49 -16.53 -42.92
C LEU A 49 4.25 -16.92 -41.45
N ARG A 50 3.97 -18.21 -41.21
CA ARG A 50 3.69 -18.74 -39.87
C ARG A 50 4.90 -18.83 -38.94
N PRO A 51 6.03 -19.50 -39.30
CA PRO A 51 7.21 -19.52 -38.44
C PRO A 51 7.78 -18.12 -38.23
N THR A 52 7.76 -17.27 -39.27
CA THR A 52 8.16 -15.86 -39.13
C THR A 52 7.29 -15.14 -38.10
N TRP A 53 5.95 -15.26 -38.16
CA TRP A 53 5.06 -14.67 -37.17
C TRP A 53 5.28 -15.22 -35.75
N THR A 54 5.43 -16.53 -35.60
CA THR A 54 5.69 -17.15 -34.28
C THR A 54 7.01 -16.67 -33.70
N THR A 55 8.08 -16.59 -34.50
CA THR A 55 9.37 -16.06 -34.06
C THR A 55 9.27 -14.60 -33.68
N VAL A 56 8.65 -13.76 -34.51
CA VAL A 56 8.43 -12.33 -34.21
C VAL A 56 7.62 -12.17 -32.92
N PHE A 57 6.54 -12.92 -32.75
CA PHE A 57 5.73 -12.92 -31.53
C PHE A 57 6.55 -13.34 -30.31
N ALA A 58 7.34 -14.41 -30.40
CA ALA A 58 8.19 -14.87 -29.30
C ALA A 58 9.25 -13.81 -28.92
N LEU A 59 9.84 -13.13 -29.90
CA LEU A 59 10.78 -12.03 -29.67
C LEU A 59 10.10 -10.83 -29.01
N LEU A 60 8.92 -10.43 -29.48
CA LEU A 60 8.14 -9.34 -28.86
C LEU A 60 7.71 -9.70 -27.43
N LEU A 61 7.30 -10.94 -27.22
CA LEU A 61 6.96 -11.46 -25.89
C LEU A 61 8.18 -11.44 -24.97
N ALA A 62 9.34 -11.93 -25.44
CA ALA A 62 10.59 -11.87 -24.68
C ALA A 62 10.98 -10.42 -24.36
N ALA A 63 10.86 -9.51 -25.32
CA ALA A 63 11.12 -8.08 -25.12
C ALA A 63 10.16 -7.46 -24.10
N SER A 64 8.90 -7.92 -24.01
CA SER A 64 7.95 -7.42 -23.00
C SER A 64 8.37 -7.76 -21.55
N PHE A 65 9.21 -8.78 -21.35
CA PHE A 65 9.79 -9.13 -20.04
C PHE A 65 11.00 -8.27 -19.65
N ALA A 66 11.43 -7.33 -20.50
CA ALA A 66 12.52 -6.41 -20.18
C ALA A 66 12.27 -5.63 -18.88
N TYR A 67 11.05 -5.14 -18.65
CA TYR A 67 10.73 -4.36 -17.46
C TYR A 67 10.79 -5.18 -16.16
N PRO A 68 10.18 -6.38 -16.06
CA PRO A 68 10.39 -7.24 -14.90
C PRO A 68 11.86 -7.55 -14.60
N LEU A 69 12.69 -7.75 -15.63
CA LEU A 69 14.09 -8.13 -15.46
C LEU A 69 14.99 -6.96 -15.03
N TRP A 70 14.82 -5.79 -15.65
CA TRP A 70 15.70 -4.63 -15.41
C TRP A 70 15.03 -3.49 -14.66
N GLY A 71 13.75 -3.24 -14.93
CA GLY A 71 12.98 -2.18 -14.30
C GLY A 71 12.71 -2.42 -12.82
N LEU A 72 12.35 -3.66 -12.43
CA LEU A 72 12.08 -3.98 -11.02
C LEU A 72 13.31 -3.78 -10.13
N PRO A 73 14.50 -4.35 -10.43
CA PRO A 73 15.69 -4.09 -9.61
C PRO A 73 16.03 -2.61 -9.51
N ALA A 74 15.99 -1.87 -10.62
CA ALA A 74 16.29 -0.44 -10.63
C ALA A 74 15.30 0.37 -9.78
N ARG A 75 14.00 0.04 -9.82
CA ARG A 75 12.99 0.69 -8.97
C ARG A 75 13.18 0.34 -7.50
N LEU A 76 13.55 -0.90 -7.19
CA LEU A 76 13.84 -1.31 -5.82
C LEU A 76 15.05 -0.59 -5.26
N ASP A 77 16.14 -0.46 -6.02
CA ASP A 77 17.34 0.27 -5.58
C ASP A 77 17.08 1.76 -5.35
N GLN A 78 16.13 2.35 -6.08
CA GLN A 78 15.67 3.72 -5.84
C GLN A 78 14.80 3.87 -4.59
N ARG A 79 14.07 2.82 -4.20
CA ARG A 79 12.99 2.90 -3.20
C ARG A 79 13.39 2.36 -1.83
N PHE A 80 14.05 1.21 -1.82
CA PHE A 80 14.52 0.48 -0.65
C PHE A 80 15.95 -0.01 -0.92
N PRO A 81 16.95 0.89 -0.87
CA PRO A 81 18.32 0.52 -1.09
C PRO A 81 18.82 -0.49 -0.04
N GLY A 82 19.64 -1.44 -0.47
CA GLY A 82 20.29 -2.41 0.41
C GLY A 82 19.53 -3.73 0.53
N TRP A 83 19.13 -4.07 1.76
CA TRP A 83 18.59 -5.39 2.08
C TRP A 83 17.23 -5.66 1.40
N ARG A 84 17.02 -6.92 1.01
CA ARG A 84 15.76 -7.39 0.41
C ARG A 84 15.33 -8.71 1.06
N PRO A 85 14.01 -8.96 1.18
CA PRO A 85 13.52 -10.23 1.69
C PRO A 85 13.87 -11.39 0.75
N ALA A 86 13.74 -12.62 1.25
CA ALA A 86 13.96 -13.82 0.47
C ALA A 86 13.04 -13.86 -0.76
N PHE A 87 13.58 -14.26 -1.91
CA PHE A 87 12.80 -14.43 -3.13
C PHE A 87 11.67 -15.43 -2.90
N GLY A 88 10.45 -15.05 -3.28
CA GLY A 88 9.27 -15.92 -3.18
C GLY A 88 8.58 -15.94 -1.81
N THR A 89 8.93 -15.06 -0.87
CA THR A 89 8.14 -14.90 0.37
C THR A 89 6.68 -14.52 0.03
N LEU A 90 5.73 -15.09 0.78
CA LEU A 90 4.31 -14.73 0.73
C LEU A 90 3.95 -13.67 1.77
N ASN A 91 4.86 -13.33 2.68
CA ASN A 91 4.62 -12.30 3.68
C ASN A 91 4.95 -10.92 3.12
N GLY A 92 3.90 -10.16 2.81
CA GLY A 92 4.01 -8.81 2.27
C GLY A 92 4.64 -7.78 3.20
N LEU A 93 4.85 -8.10 4.49
CA LEU A 93 5.51 -7.22 5.46
C LEU A 93 7.01 -7.51 5.63
N ASP A 94 7.53 -8.59 5.05
CA ASP A 94 8.94 -8.98 5.24
C ASP A 94 9.92 -7.90 4.77
N PHE A 95 9.56 -7.10 3.77
CA PHE A 95 10.40 -5.99 3.30
C PHE A 95 10.68 -4.96 4.39
N MET A 96 9.80 -4.82 5.38
CA MET A 96 9.94 -3.83 6.45
C MET A 96 10.99 -4.24 7.49
N ARG A 97 11.34 -5.53 7.59
CA ARG A 97 12.25 -6.03 8.64
C ARG A 97 13.62 -5.35 8.65
N GLN A 98 14.13 -4.97 7.49
CA GLN A 98 15.37 -4.17 7.37
C GLN A 98 15.26 -3.09 6.29
N GLY A 99 14.06 -2.88 5.74
CA GLY A 99 13.84 -1.89 4.69
C GLY A 99 14.07 -0.47 5.21
N VAL A 100 14.75 0.34 4.42
CA VAL A 100 14.93 1.77 4.70
C VAL A 100 14.53 2.54 3.46
N TYR A 101 13.75 3.60 3.63
CA TYR A 101 13.55 4.60 2.58
C TYR A 101 13.89 5.99 3.12
N PHE A 102 13.96 6.97 2.23
CA PHE A 102 14.35 8.32 2.56
C PHE A 102 13.24 9.31 2.23
N TRP A 103 12.91 10.17 3.21
CA TRP A 103 11.83 11.14 3.11
C TRP A 103 12.07 12.37 4.01
N PRO A 104 11.83 13.61 3.54
CA PRO A 104 11.43 13.98 2.18
C PRO A 104 12.62 13.97 1.21
N ASP A 105 13.84 14.03 1.75
CA ASP A 105 15.09 14.01 1.01
C ASP A 105 15.95 12.79 1.40
N GLY A 106 17.16 12.70 0.82
CA GLY A 106 18.10 11.59 1.03
C GLY A 106 18.81 11.55 2.39
N ASN A 107 18.58 12.53 3.27
CA ASN A 107 19.30 12.65 4.55
C ASN A 107 18.46 12.21 5.76
N ASN A 108 17.17 11.91 5.56
CA ASN A 108 16.29 11.44 6.62
C ASN A 108 15.84 10.00 6.34
N PRO A 109 16.59 9.00 6.84
CA PRO A 109 16.23 7.60 6.71
C PRO A 109 15.03 7.27 7.60
N ILE A 110 14.07 6.53 7.04
CA ILE A 110 12.96 5.93 7.75
C ILE A 110 13.21 4.42 7.81
N GLU A 111 13.63 3.96 8.98
CA GLU A 111 13.93 2.55 9.26
C GLU A 111 12.63 1.78 9.52
N LEU A 112 12.19 0.94 8.58
CA LEU A 112 10.89 0.27 8.65
C LEU A 112 10.83 -0.85 9.70
N ALA A 113 11.96 -1.26 10.28
CA ALA A 113 11.99 -2.32 11.29
C ALA A 113 11.14 -1.95 12.51
N TYR A 114 11.18 -0.68 12.92
CA TYR A 114 10.39 -0.19 14.05
C TYR A 114 8.90 -0.09 13.73
N ASP A 115 8.55 0.30 12.50
CA ASP A 115 7.17 0.25 12.02
C ASP A 115 6.68 -1.21 11.97
N TRP A 116 7.52 -2.14 11.52
CA TRP A 116 7.19 -3.57 11.45
C TRP A 116 6.85 -4.11 12.84
N GLU A 117 7.67 -3.86 13.85
CA GLU A 117 7.40 -4.29 15.22
C GLU A 117 6.08 -3.73 15.77
N ALA A 118 5.81 -2.45 15.52
CA ALA A 118 4.58 -1.80 15.95
C ALA A 118 3.35 -2.36 15.23
N ILE A 119 3.43 -2.61 13.92
CA ILE A 119 2.37 -3.23 13.13
C ILE A 119 2.11 -4.66 13.60
N GLN A 120 3.16 -5.45 13.85
CA GLN A 120 3.01 -6.80 14.39
C GLN A 120 2.34 -6.77 15.78
N TRP A 121 2.70 -5.78 16.62
CA TRP A 121 2.03 -5.58 17.90
C TRP A 121 0.54 -5.25 17.72
N LEU A 122 0.19 -4.31 16.83
CA LEU A 122 -1.20 -3.97 16.54
C LEU A 122 -2.00 -5.19 16.07
N LEU A 123 -1.49 -5.93 15.08
CA LEU A 123 -2.11 -7.15 14.55
C LEU A 123 -2.37 -8.22 15.63
N LYS A 124 -1.54 -8.27 16.67
CA LYS A 124 -1.66 -9.24 17.76
C LYS A 124 -2.53 -8.74 18.93
N ASN A 125 -2.53 -7.44 19.20
CA ASN A 125 -3.07 -6.85 20.43
C ASN A 125 -4.30 -5.98 20.20
N THR A 126 -4.86 -5.95 18.99
CA THR A 126 -6.10 -5.23 18.69
C THR A 126 -7.15 -6.17 18.12
N GLU A 127 -8.41 -5.89 18.42
CA GLU A 127 -9.58 -6.62 17.94
C GLU A 127 -10.68 -5.64 17.53
N GLY A 128 -11.53 -6.07 16.58
CA GLY A 128 -12.58 -5.22 16.04
C GLY A 128 -12.02 -4.14 15.10
N ASN A 129 -12.76 -3.06 14.93
CA ASN A 129 -12.41 -2.00 13.98
C ASN A 129 -12.12 -0.69 14.73
N LEU A 130 -10.91 -0.60 15.29
CA LEU A 130 -10.41 0.63 15.89
C LEU A 130 -10.07 1.66 14.82
N VAL A 131 -10.26 2.94 15.14
CA VAL A 131 -9.84 4.07 14.33
C VAL A 131 -8.42 4.49 14.74
N ILE A 132 -7.49 4.42 13.80
CA ILE A 132 -6.09 4.81 14.01
C ILE A 132 -5.76 6.11 13.25
N ALA A 133 -5.24 7.08 14.00
CA ALA A 133 -4.67 8.29 13.46
C ALA A 133 -3.16 8.11 13.23
N GLU A 134 -2.77 8.16 11.98
CA GLU A 134 -1.39 8.33 11.53
C GLU A 134 -1.30 9.64 10.74
N SER A 135 -0.12 10.03 10.22
CA SER A 135 0.00 11.30 9.51
C SER A 135 -1.08 11.45 8.45
N ALA A 136 -1.22 10.48 7.52
CA ALA A 136 -2.22 10.37 6.44
C ALA A 136 -2.52 11.66 5.64
N THR A 137 -1.75 12.72 5.86
CA THR A 137 -1.67 13.96 5.07
C THR A 137 -0.55 13.88 4.03
N LEU A 138 0.36 12.92 4.18
CA LEU A 138 1.43 12.65 3.22
C LEU A 138 0.98 11.65 2.15
N GLU A 139 1.67 11.71 1.02
CA GLU A 139 1.40 10.77 -0.07
C GLU A 139 1.79 9.33 0.32
N TYR A 140 1.07 8.37 -0.25
CA TYR A 140 1.10 6.99 0.22
C TYR A 140 2.16 6.12 -0.48
N TYR A 141 2.57 6.46 -1.70
CA TYR A 141 3.47 5.61 -2.50
C TYR A 141 4.89 5.68 -1.99
N ARG A 142 5.36 6.91 -1.71
CA ARG A 142 6.73 7.18 -1.28
C ARG A 142 6.86 7.40 0.23
N ALA A 143 6.04 8.24 0.84
CA ALA A 143 6.10 8.53 2.27
C ALA A 143 5.40 7.45 3.10
N GLY A 144 4.38 6.78 2.55
CA GLY A 144 3.63 5.76 3.26
C GLY A 144 2.72 6.34 4.34
N GLY A 145 2.11 7.50 4.08
CA GLY A 145 1.31 8.23 5.07
C GLY A 145 0.13 7.48 5.68
N SER A 146 -0.36 6.42 5.04
CA SER A 146 -1.46 5.56 5.53
C SER A 146 -1.02 4.10 5.74
N ARG A 147 0.28 3.88 5.99
CA ARG A 147 0.89 2.53 6.00
C ARG A 147 0.33 1.68 7.14
N VAL A 148 0.09 2.25 8.32
CA VAL A 148 -0.31 1.48 9.49
C VAL A 148 -1.74 0.98 9.33
N ALA A 149 -2.68 1.84 8.96
CA ALA A 149 -4.06 1.41 8.66
C ALA A 149 -4.08 0.38 7.51
N SER A 150 -3.33 0.63 6.43
CA SER A 150 -3.31 -0.25 5.25
C SER A 150 -2.76 -1.65 5.52
N THR A 151 -1.90 -1.81 6.53
CA THR A 151 -1.24 -3.10 6.85
C THR A 151 -1.89 -3.84 8.01
N THR A 152 -2.64 -3.14 8.87
CA THR A 152 -3.30 -3.72 10.05
C THR A 152 -4.78 -4.03 9.81
N GLY A 153 -5.42 -3.37 8.84
CA GLY A 153 -6.86 -3.47 8.61
C GLY A 153 -7.69 -2.60 9.54
N LEU A 154 -7.05 -1.81 10.41
CA LEU A 154 -7.70 -0.78 11.23
C LEU A 154 -8.21 0.38 10.36
N SER A 155 -9.23 1.09 10.82
CA SER A 155 -9.80 2.22 10.11
C SER A 155 -8.87 3.44 10.20
N GLY A 156 -8.25 3.82 9.08
CA GLY A 156 -7.52 5.08 8.97
C GLY A 156 -8.46 6.29 8.88
N LEU A 157 -7.97 7.47 9.24
CA LEU A 157 -8.74 8.71 9.09
C LEU A 157 -8.90 9.12 7.62
N ASN A 158 -7.87 8.93 6.79
CA ASN A 158 -7.98 9.10 5.34
C ASN A 158 -7.46 7.87 4.60
N GLY A 159 -8.22 7.45 3.59
CA GLY A 159 -7.88 6.35 2.71
C GLY A 159 -7.17 6.81 1.44
N MET A 160 -6.44 5.89 0.83
CA MET A 160 -5.79 6.11 -0.46
C MET A 160 -6.85 6.28 -1.56
N HIS A 161 -6.70 7.33 -2.38
CA HIS A 161 -7.58 7.61 -3.53
C HIS A 161 -9.08 7.70 -3.19
N GLU A 162 -9.46 8.04 -1.95
CA GLU A 162 -10.87 8.20 -1.57
C GLU A 162 -11.58 9.26 -2.43
N GLY A 163 -10.87 10.31 -2.86
CA GLY A 163 -11.41 11.31 -3.80
C GLY A 163 -11.77 10.76 -5.19
N GLU A 164 -11.32 9.56 -5.54
CA GLU A 164 -11.74 8.86 -6.77
C GLU A 164 -12.96 7.96 -6.54
N GLN A 165 -13.28 7.65 -5.27
CA GLN A 165 -14.32 6.70 -4.86
C GLN A 165 -15.53 7.38 -4.19
N ARG A 166 -15.34 8.59 -3.65
CA ARG A 166 -16.33 9.35 -2.89
C ARG A 166 -16.45 10.80 -3.37
N TYR A 167 -17.46 11.50 -2.87
CA TYR A 167 -17.66 12.91 -3.15
C TYR A 167 -16.52 13.76 -2.58
N GLY A 168 -16.04 14.71 -3.39
CA GLY A 168 -14.89 15.54 -3.03
C GLY A 168 -15.08 16.33 -1.75
N ASP A 169 -16.31 16.79 -1.46
CA ASP A 169 -16.61 17.57 -0.26
C ASP A 169 -16.49 16.74 1.03
N GLU A 170 -16.94 15.47 1.00
CA GLU A 170 -16.81 14.55 2.15
C GLU A 170 -15.35 14.24 2.46
N VAL A 171 -14.57 13.91 1.42
CA VAL A 171 -13.14 13.58 1.55
C VAL A 171 -12.35 14.83 1.94
N GLY A 172 -12.67 15.98 1.33
CA GLY A 172 -12.04 17.27 1.60
C GLY A 172 -12.25 17.73 3.04
N GLN A 173 -13.48 17.62 3.57
CA GLN A 173 -13.78 17.98 4.96
C GLN A 173 -13.01 17.09 5.94
N ARG A 174 -12.96 15.77 5.70
CA ARG A 174 -12.22 14.84 6.56
C ARG A 174 -10.70 15.06 6.49
N ASN A 175 -10.17 15.34 5.30
CA ASN A 175 -8.78 15.76 5.12
C ASN A 175 -8.44 17.04 5.90
N ALA A 176 -9.34 18.03 5.89
CA ALA A 176 -9.15 19.28 6.62
C ALA A 176 -9.10 19.06 8.14
N LEU A 177 -10.00 18.24 8.69
CA LEU A 177 -10.00 17.89 10.12
C LEU A 177 -8.74 17.13 10.53
N LEU A 178 -8.27 16.17 9.72
CA LEU A 178 -6.99 15.49 9.97
C LEU A 178 -5.82 16.46 9.94
N SER A 179 -5.80 17.37 8.96
CA SER A 179 -4.75 18.40 8.88
C SER A 179 -4.79 19.33 10.09
N GLU A 180 -5.98 19.70 10.56
CA GLU A 180 -6.15 20.52 11.77
C GLU A 180 -5.66 19.77 13.02
N LEU A 181 -5.93 18.46 13.14
CA LEU A 181 -5.46 17.63 14.25
C LEU A 181 -3.94 17.73 14.43
N TRP A 182 -3.20 17.63 13.32
CA TRP A 182 -1.75 17.70 13.34
C TRP A 182 -1.22 19.14 13.47
N ASN A 183 -1.93 20.15 12.96
CA ASN A 183 -1.41 21.52 12.89
C ASN A 183 -1.90 22.47 13.99
N THR A 184 -3.00 22.18 14.67
CA THR A 184 -3.58 23.09 15.67
C THR A 184 -2.62 23.37 16.83
N PRO A 185 -2.39 24.64 17.23
CA PRO A 185 -1.56 24.96 18.38
C PRO A 185 -2.29 24.75 19.72
N ASP A 186 -3.61 24.64 19.71
CA ASP A 186 -4.45 24.53 20.90
C ASP A 186 -4.65 23.06 21.32
N PRO A 187 -4.14 22.63 22.49
CA PRO A 187 -4.34 21.27 23.00
C PRO A 187 -5.82 20.92 23.21
N ALA A 188 -6.67 21.88 23.60
CA ALA A 188 -8.09 21.62 23.80
C ALA A 188 -8.79 21.33 22.47
N ARG A 189 -8.42 22.05 21.40
CA ARG A 189 -8.90 21.77 20.04
C ARG A 189 -8.40 20.41 19.54
N MET A 190 -7.15 20.04 19.80
CA MET A 190 -6.63 18.71 19.45
C MET A 190 -7.46 17.60 20.12
N GLU A 191 -7.75 17.74 21.41
CA GLU A 191 -8.59 16.81 22.15
C GLU A 191 -10.03 16.74 21.63
N GLN A 192 -10.60 17.88 21.23
CA GLN A 192 -11.90 17.93 20.57
C GLN A 192 -11.88 17.16 19.24
N LEU A 193 -10.85 17.35 18.42
CA LEU A 193 -10.69 16.65 17.14
C LEU A 193 -10.52 15.14 17.33
N ILE A 194 -9.81 14.71 18.39
CA ILE A 194 -9.69 13.29 18.76
C ILE A 194 -11.08 12.67 18.98
N ARG A 195 -11.97 13.35 19.70
CA ARG A 195 -13.36 12.91 19.91
C ARG A 195 -14.20 12.99 18.64
N GLU A 196 -14.15 14.11 17.93
CA GLU A 196 -14.95 14.37 16.72
C GLU A 196 -14.65 13.36 15.61
N LEU A 197 -13.39 13.00 15.44
CA LEU A 197 -12.93 12.02 14.47
C LEU A 197 -13.06 10.56 14.95
N GLY A 198 -13.48 10.36 16.21
CA GLY A 198 -13.66 9.04 16.82
C GLY A 198 -12.36 8.24 16.91
N ILE A 199 -11.24 8.91 17.17
CA ILE A 199 -9.91 8.28 17.19
C ILE A 199 -9.78 7.39 18.42
N ASP A 200 -9.39 6.14 18.22
CA ASP A 200 -9.15 5.19 19.33
C ASP A 200 -7.65 5.03 19.60
N LEU A 201 -6.84 5.07 18.53
CA LEU A 201 -5.38 4.95 18.57
C LEU A 201 -4.71 6.10 17.81
N ILE A 202 -3.57 6.57 18.29
CA ILE A 202 -2.72 7.55 17.61
C ILE A 202 -1.32 6.97 17.46
N TYR A 203 -0.88 6.79 16.22
CA TYR A 203 0.43 6.29 15.86
C TYR A 203 1.42 7.45 15.71
N VAL A 204 2.58 7.33 16.35
CA VAL A 204 3.68 8.31 16.24
C VAL A 204 4.98 7.57 15.94
N GLY A 205 5.30 7.48 14.65
CA GLY A 205 6.55 6.93 14.15
C GLY A 205 7.56 8.01 13.75
N GLN A 206 8.54 7.60 12.94
CA GLN A 206 9.57 8.51 12.41
C GLN A 206 8.97 9.57 11.49
N LEU A 207 7.95 9.20 10.73
CA LEU A 207 7.28 10.09 9.77
C LEU A 207 6.51 11.19 10.50
N GLU A 208 5.69 10.84 11.49
CA GLU A 208 4.92 11.81 12.29
C GLU A 208 5.85 12.75 13.08
N ARG A 209 6.96 12.23 13.61
CA ARG A 209 7.97 13.05 14.30
C ARG A 209 8.63 14.06 13.38
N HIS A 210 8.85 13.70 12.12
CA HIS A 210 9.45 14.59 11.13
C HIS A 210 8.46 15.66 10.65
N GLU A 211 7.26 15.24 10.25
CA GLU A 211 6.26 16.15 9.66
C GLU A 211 5.55 17.02 10.70
N HIS A 212 5.27 16.45 11.88
CA HIS A 212 4.39 17.05 12.88
C HIS A 212 5.04 17.15 14.27
N PRO A 213 6.28 17.66 14.41
CA PRO A 213 7.01 17.63 15.68
C PRO A 213 6.28 18.36 16.82
N ALA A 214 5.62 19.48 16.51
CA ALA A 214 4.83 20.22 17.50
C ALA A 214 3.60 19.43 17.97
N ALA A 215 2.97 18.63 17.10
CA ALA A 215 1.86 17.78 17.47
C ALA A 215 2.30 16.63 18.36
N VAL A 216 3.45 16.01 18.04
CA VAL A 216 4.03 14.94 18.86
C VAL A 216 4.28 15.41 20.30
N GLU A 217 4.77 16.64 20.46
CA GLU A 217 4.98 17.23 21.79
C GLU A 217 3.67 17.52 22.53
N ARG A 218 2.61 17.94 21.81
CA ARG A 218 1.27 18.09 22.38
C ARG A 218 0.68 16.74 22.80
N LEU A 219 0.82 15.69 21.98
CA LEU A 219 0.39 14.33 22.33
C LEU A 219 1.07 13.83 23.60
N ARG A 220 2.38 14.12 23.76
CA ARG A 220 3.13 13.84 24.99
C ARG A 220 2.51 14.57 26.19
N THR A 221 2.18 15.85 26.03
CA THR A 221 1.51 16.65 27.07
C THR A 221 0.12 16.09 27.43
N LEU A 222 -0.65 15.64 26.45
CA LEU A 222 -1.95 15.00 26.68
C LEU A 222 -1.80 13.66 27.42
N ALA A 223 -0.75 12.89 27.11
CA ALA A 223 -0.43 11.67 27.82
C ALA A 223 -0.04 11.92 29.29
N GLU A 224 0.78 12.95 29.56
CA GLU A 224 1.14 13.36 30.93
C GLU A 224 -0.07 13.79 31.77
N ARG A 225 -1.11 14.32 31.11
CA ARG A 225 -2.38 14.71 31.76
C ARG A 225 -3.37 13.55 31.91
N GLY A 226 -3.03 12.35 31.42
CA GLY A 226 -3.90 11.18 31.45
C GLY A 226 -5.04 11.18 30.41
N VAL A 227 -5.04 12.14 29.48
CA VAL A 227 -6.02 12.18 28.36
C VAL A 227 -5.72 11.08 27.35
N LEU A 228 -4.44 10.75 27.17
CA LEU A 228 -3.96 9.65 26.35
C LEU A 228 -3.17 8.68 27.22
N VAL A 229 -3.18 7.40 26.85
CA VAL A 229 -2.34 6.38 27.49
C VAL A 229 -1.39 5.78 26.47
N GLN A 230 -0.12 5.63 26.82
CA GLN A 230 0.82 4.91 25.96
C GLN A 230 0.51 3.41 26.04
N VAL A 231 0.08 2.81 24.93
CA VAL A 231 -0.24 1.38 24.85
C VAL A 231 0.90 0.55 24.27
N TYR A 232 1.78 1.18 23.50
CA TYR A 232 2.98 0.55 22.94
C TYR A 232 4.10 1.56 22.77
N SER A 233 5.34 1.10 22.91
CA SER A 233 6.52 1.87 22.50
C SER A 233 7.67 0.96 22.10
N ASN A 234 8.41 1.39 21.08
CA ASN A 234 9.76 0.93 20.78
C ASN A 234 10.68 2.16 20.57
N PRO A 235 11.96 2.01 20.20
CA PRO A 235 12.88 3.14 20.08
C PRO A 235 12.46 4.27 19.13
N LYS A 236 11.58 4.00 18.14
CA LYS A 236 11.16 5.00 17.13
C LYS A 236 9.65 5.22 17.05
N VAL A 237 8.84 4.33 17.62
CA VAL A 237 7.38 4.34 17.53
C VAL A 237 6.77 4.39 18.92
N ILE A 238 5.77 5.26 19.08
CA ILE A 238 4.85 5.27 20.22
C ILE A 238 3.43 5.13 19.68
N ILE A 239 2.59 4.33 20.33
CA ILE A 239 1.16 4.29 20.06
C ILE A 239 0.44 4.74 21.33
N TYR A 240 -0.37 5.78 21.18
CA TYR A 240 -1.29 6.24 22.22
C TYR A 240 -2.67 5.64 22.00
N GLY A 241 -3.34 5.28 23.08
CA GLY A 241 -4.75 4.93 23.11
C GLY A 241 -5.57 6.03 23.79
N VAL A 242 -6.83 6.17 23.38
CA VAL A 242 -7.82 7.04 24.03
C VAL A 242 -8.59 6.22 25.07
N PRO A 243 -8.37 6.44 26.39
CA PRO A 243 -8.86 5.54 27.44
C PRO A 243 -10.37 5.26 27.38
N ASP A 244 -11.18 6.30 27.21
CA ASP A 244 -12.64 6.18 27.23
C ASP A 244 -13.22 5.49 25.98
N ARG A 245 -12.38 5.20 24.98
CA ARG A 245 -12.75 4.57 23.72
C ARG A 245 -12.20 3.16 23.57
N LEU A 246 -11.41 2.70 24.52
CA LEU A 246 -10.76 1.39 24.49
C LEU A 246 -11.22 0.53 25.66
N VAL A 247 -11.46 -0.74 25.39
CA VAL A 247 -11.64 -1.77 26.43
C VAL A 247 -10.60 -2.86 26.24
N LEU A 248 -10.09 -3.38 27.36
CA LEU A 248 -9.26 -4.57 27.35
C LEU A 248 -10.17 -5.81 27.37
N THR A 249 -10.08 -6.65 26.35
CA THR A 249 -10.84 -7.89 26.28
C THR A 249 -10.31 -8.93 27.27
N GLU A 250 -11.06 -10.00 27.50
CA GLU A 250 -10.58 -11.15 28.29
C GLU A 250 -9.33 -11.80 27.68
N ALA A 251 -9.14 -11.68 26.37
CA ALA A 251 -7.95 -12.16 25.65
C ALA A 251 -6.74 -11.23 25.80
N GLY A 252 -6.89 -10.08 26.47
CA GLY A 252 -5.83 -9.07 26.62
C GLY A 252 -5.60 -8.22 25.38
N THR A 253 -6.55 -8.19 24.44
CA THR A 253 -6.53 -7.32 23.24
C THR A 253 -7.29 -6.02 23.51
N LEU A 254 -6.92 -4.96 22.81
CA LEU A 254 -7.65 -3.69 22.80
C LEU A 254 -8.78 -3.76 21.77
N ALA A 255 -9.99 -3.42 22.20
CA ALA A 255 -11.17 -3.36 21.34
C ALA A 255 -11.91 -2.02 21.52
N PRO A 256 -12.76 -1.61 20.56
CA PRO A 256 -13.57 -0.41 20.72
C PRO A 256 -14.48 -0.53 21.96
N ALA A 257 -14.54 0.51 22.77
CA ALA A 257 -15.48 0.58 23.87
C ALA A 257 -16.93 0.58 23.33
N PRO A 258 -17.88 -0.11 24.01
CA PRO A 258 -19.28 -0.01 23.65
C PRO A 258 -19.75 1.44 23.81
N GLY A 259 -20.24 2.01 22.71
CA GLY A 259 -20.71 3.40 22.63
C GLY A 259 -22.03 3.67 23.33
#